data_AF-A0ABD7YP98-F1
#
_entry.id   AF-A0ABD7YP98-F1
#
_cell.length_a   1.000
_cell.length_b   1.000
_cell.length_c   1.000
_cell.angle_alpha   90.00
_cell.angle_beta   90.00
_cell.angle_gamma   90.00
#
_symmetry.space_group_name_H-M   'P 1'
#
loop_
_entity.id
_entity.type
_entity.pdbx_description
1 polymer ?
#
loop_
_entity_poly.entity_id
_entity_poly.type
_entity_poly.pdbx_seq_one_letter_code
_entity_poly.pdbx_strand_id
1 'polypeptide(L)'
;MGQNTPITSSVSPISFTKSRSGDKPNSFPAVAVRNTSTKMKTMGNVEQAHNFLRRNHKCSDVVLSIKRKMYQVTDNEVKRVNPSQGLAHLGEGAKKIFNGDAPNKSYATSLTKTLHSAQEERRLRIESLIQGTIQSSDANALRELTSSNVVDASVRNNLILDFEGKPKSRIDFSDHTRELINCQRKLGSDLKRLQSVNHRMSVQLNQPMVLPRDNFSGEPTRDAADWISQKSRSNKTTNEFQLQVSRVQSALLKYKDADLLNIQTICDIRDAVYAPTQGDSPRNFRSSNDPVFMGSDIGRAGFEKALHEIRDKGLTGPELADTLFLAVISYHPFGDGNGRTARTLYALASLPNGEKNFAALSKEGENLLNPH
;
A
#
# COMPACT_ATOMS: atom_id res chain seq x y z
N MET A 1 52.43 -32.64 39.28
CA MET A 1 52.13 -33.93 38.62
C MET A 1 51.50 -33.61 37.27
N GLY A 2 52.04 -34.14 36.18
CA GLY A 2 51.59 -33.87 34.81
C GLY A 2 52.74 -33.59 33.83
N GLN A 3 53.58 -34.59 33.61
CA GLN A 3 54.40 -34.77 32.40
C GLN A 3 53.43 -35.03 31.20
N ASN A 4 53.67 -34.80 29.90
CA ASN A 4 54.80 -35.12 29.02
C ASN A 4 54.65 -34.36 27.67
N THR A 5 55.75 -33.81 27.15
CA THR A 5 56.11 -33.60 25.72
C THR A 5 56.57 -34.94 25.08
N PRO A 6 56.61 -35.21 23.73
CA PRO A 6 57.48 -34.53 22.73
C PRO A 6 56.97 -34.45 21.25
N ILE A 7 57.34 -33.42 20.44
CA ILE A 7 58.44 -33.28 19.43
C ILE A 7 58.36 -34.26 18.23
N THR A 8 58.24 -33.77 16.98
CA THR A 8 59.28 -33.80 15.89
C THR A 8 58.99 -32.69 14.85
N SER A 9 59.86 -31.71 14.54
CA SER A 9 61.15 -31.70 13.82
C SER A 9 61.06 -31.93 12.30
N SER A 10 61.32 -30.89 11.49
CA SER A 10 62.38 -30.90 10.46
C SER A 10 62.48 -29.55 9.74
N VAL A 11 63.67 -29.29 9.21
CA VAL A 11 64.28 -27.98 8.95
C VAL A 11 64.66 -27.86 7.47
N SER A 12 64.42 -26.66 6.89
CA SER A 12 65.13 -25.97 5.78
C SER A 12 64.93 -26.39 4.30
N PRO A 13 65.30 -25.55 3.30
CA PRO A 13 65.40 -24.09 3.24
C PRO A 13 64.77 -23.44 1.96
N ILE A 14 64.94 -22.12 1.90
CA ILE A 14 64.49 -21.11 0.93
C ILE A 14 64.89 -21.38 -0.54
N SER A 15 64.03 -20.98 -1.48
CA SER A 15 64.43 -20.57 -2.84
C SER A 15 63.60 -19.37 -3.33
N PHE A 16 64.34 -18.36 -3.80
CA PHE A 16 63.91 -17.05 -4.29
C PHE A 16 63.11 -17.10 -5.59
N THR A 17 62.17 -16.16 -5.78
CA THR A 17 62.14 -15.30 -6.99
C THR A 17 61.36 -13.99 -6.77
N LYS A 18 61.95 -12.91 -7.30
CA LYS A 18 61.57 -11.48 -7.36
C LYS A 18 60.08 -11.25 -7.73
N SER A 19 59.39 -10.19 -7.31
CA SER A 19 59.70 -8.80 -7.69
C SER A 19 58.86 -7.74 -6.94
N ARG A 20 59.59 -6.76 -6.39
CA ARG A 20 59.31 -5.39 -5.92
C ARG A 20 58.04 -4.62 -6.35
N SER A 21 57.30 -4.17 -5.33
CA SER A 21 57.04 -2.77 -4.88
C SER A 21 56.71 -1.63 -5.87
N GLY A 22 55.69 -0.82 -5.52
CA GLY A 22 55.73 0.65 -5.71
C GLY A 22 54.40 1.36 -5.98
N ASP A 23 53.74 1.81 -4.91
CA ASP A 23 52.93 3.03 -4.72
C ASP A 23 51.85 3.51 -5.72
N LYS A 24 50.60 3.64 -5.21
CA LYS A 24 49.70 4.78 -5.50
C LYS A 24 48.84 5.15 -4.27
N PRO A 25 48.64 6.44 -3.96
CA PRO A 25 47.78 6.91 -2.88
C PRO A 25 46.35 7.26 -3.35
N ASN A 26 45.39 7.07 -2.42
CA ASN A 26 44.09 7.74 -2.25
C ASN A 26 43.15 7.98 -3.44
N SER A 27 42.01 7.27 -3.45
CA SER A 27 40.72 7.82 -3.92
C SER A 27 39.52 7.21 -3.17
N PHE A 28 38.65 8.10 -2.70
CA PHE A 28 37.36 7.98 -2.00
C PHE A 28 36.47 6.74 -2.23
N PRO A 29 35.59 6.39 -1.27
CA PRO A 29 34.81 5.15 -1.30
C PRO A 29 33.77 5.19 -2.42
N ALA A 30 33.69 4.07 -3.14
CA ALA A 30 32.68 3.82 -4.16
C ALA A 30 31.27 3.91 -3.55
N VAL A 31 30.48 4.86 -4.04
CA VAL A 31 29.03 4.89 -3.86
C VAL A 31 28.47 3.58 -4.44
N ALA A 32 27.84 2.77 -3.59
CA ALA A 32 27.12 1.58 -3.99
C ALA A 32 25.98 1.98 -4.94
N VAL A 33 26.19 1.76 -6.24
CA VAL A 33 25.14 1.88 -7.25
C VAL A 33 24.17 0.72 -7.04
N ARG A 34 22.98 1.02 -6.50
CA ARG A 34 21.86 0.10 -6.47
C ARG A 34 21.55 -0.35 -7.90
N ASN A 35 21.54 -1.67 -8.12
CA ASN A 35 21.03 -2.30 -9.33
C ASN A 35 19.51 -2.05 -9.43
N THR A 36 19.10 -0.91 -9.99
CA THR A 36 17.78 -0.73 -10.58
C THR A 36 17.89 -1.09 -12.05
N SER A 37 17.25 -2.20 -12.46
CA SER A 37 17.17 -2.62 -13.87
C SER A 37 16.58 -1.48 -14.71
N THR A 38 17.44 -0.66 -15.30
CA THR A 38 17.06 0.46 -16.15
C THR A 38 16.52 -0.12 -17.45
N LYS A 39 15.21 0.02 -17.71
CA LYS A 39 14.59 -0.57 -18.90
C LYS A 39 14.98 0.25 -20.12
N MET A 40 15.91 -0.26 -20.93
CA MET A 40 16.28 0.35 -22.21
C MET A 40 15.20 0.09 -23.26
N LYS A 41 14.83 1.12 -24.02
CA LYS A 41 13.90 1.04 -25.16
C LYS A 41 14.52 1.66 -26.41
N THR A 42 14.66 0.85 -27.45
CA THR A 42 15.15 1.29 -28.75
C THR A 42 14.02 1.88 -29.57
N MET A 43 14.24 3.10 -30.10
CA MET A 43 13.32 3.82 -30.96
C MET A 43 13.96 4.04 -32.33
N GLY A 44 13.23 3.70 -33.40
CA GLY A 44 13.68 3.88 -34.78
C GLY A 44 13.83 5.35 -35.17
N ASN A 45 13.04 6.26 -34.58
CA ASN A 45 13.13 7.69 -34.81
C ASN A 45 12.65 8.52 -33.59
N VAL A 46 12.77 9.84 -33.68
CA VAL A 46 12.36 10.77 -32.61
C VAL A 46 10.84 10.81 -32.44
N GLU A 47 10.07 10.61 -33.50
CA GLU A 47 8.60 10.58 -33.47
C GLU A 47 8.08 9.38 -32.67
N GLN A 48 8.69 8.21 -32.82
CA GLN A 48 8.43 7.04 -32.00
C GLN A 48 8.73 7.30 -30.51
N ALA A 49 9.79 8.06 -30.22
CA ALA A 49 10.07 8.49 -28.84
C ALA A 49 9.01 9.46 -28.31
N HIS A 50 8.53 10.41 -29.11
CA HIS A 50 7.39 11.27 -28.75
C HIS A 50 6.13 10.46 -28.46
N ASN A 51 5.77 9.52 -29.34
CA ASN A 51 4.61 8.64 -29.15
C ASN A 51 4.75 7.74 -27.93
N PHE A 52 5.96 7.24 -27.65
CA PHE A 52 6.24 6.49 -26.45
C PHE A 52 6.00 7.33 -25.19
N LEU A 53 6.54 8.55 -25.13
CA LEU A 53 6.38 9.44 -23.97
C LEU A 53 4.92 9.83 -23.75
N ARG A 54 4.15 10.14 -24.80
CA ARG A 54 2.70 10.41 -24.67
C ARG A 54 1.98 9.26 -23.95
N ARG A 55 2.30 8.01 -24.31
CA ARG A 55 1.67 6.80 -23.77
C ARG A 55 2.26 6.33 -22.43
N ASN A 56 3.48 6.74 -22.09
CA ASN A 56 4.25 6.20 -20.96
C ASN A 56 4.93 7.33 -20.13
N HIS A 57 4.25 8.46 -19.96
CA HIS A 57 4.77 9.66 -19.28
C HIS A 57 5.00 9.50 -17.76
N LYS A 58 4.69 8.31 -17.20
CA LYS A 58 5.02 7.91 -15.82
C LYS A 58 6.23 6.97 -15.71
N CYS A 59 6.85 6.61 -16.83
CA CYS A 59 8.05 5.79 -16.81
C CYS A 59 9.25 6.63 -16.35
N SER A 60 9.45 6.71 -15.04
CA SER A 60 10.75 7.07 -14.48
C SER A 60 11.77 6.00 -14.88
N ASP A 61 13.04 6.40 -15.01
CA ASP A 61 14.16 5.46 -15.14
C ASP A 61 14.15 4.60 -16.42
N VAL A 62 13.55 5.12 -17.51
CA VAL A 62 13.65 4.51 -18.85
C VAL A 62 14.71 5.23 -19.67
N VAL A 63 15.55 4.46 -20.37
CA VAL A 63 16.50 5.00 -21.34
C VAL A 63 16.01 4.77 -22.75
N LEU A 64 15.83 5.85 -23.50
CA LEU A 64 15.47 5.84 -24.92
C LEU A 64 16.74 5.88 -25.77
N SER A 65 16.92 4.86 -26.63
CA SER A 65 17.94 4.88 -27.67
C SER A 65 17.33 5.39 -28.97
N ILE A 66 17.74 6.58 -29.42
CA ILE A 66 17.24 7.23 -30.65
C ILE A 66 18.43 7.50 -31.56
N LYS A 67 18.49 6.82 -32.71
CA LYS A 67 19.60 6.96 -33.68
C LYS A 67 20.99 6.89 -33.01
N ARG A 68 21.20 5.88 -32.15
CA ARG A 68 22.43 5.63 -31.35
C ARG A 68 22.74 6.65 -30.25
N LYS A 69 21.87 7.62 -29.99
CA LYS A 69 21.97 8.53 -28.83
C LYS A 69 21.05 8.06 -27.71
N MET A 70 21.55 8.13 -26.48
CA MET A 70 20.84 7.67 -25.30
C MET A 70 20.24 8.85 -24.54
N TYR A 71 18.96 8.73 -24.19
CA TYR A 71 18.22 9.73 -23.43
C TYR A 71 17.58 9.09 -22.20
N GLN A 72 17.93 9.57 -21.01
CA GLN A 72 17.33 9.18 -19.74
C GLN A 72 16.04 9.97 -19.54
N VAL A 73 14.93 9.26 -19.39
CA VAL A 73 13.67 9.83 -18.91
C VAL A 73 13.70 9.81 -17.39
N THR A 74 13.47 10.97 -16.80
CA THR A 74 13.20 11.16 -15.37
C THR A 74 11.74 11.60 -15.21
N ASP A 75 11.29 11.78 -13.98
CA ASP A 75 9.91 12.23 -13.71
C ASP A 75 9.57 13.56 -14.38
N ASN A 76 10.56 14.47 -14.47
CA ASN A 76 10.32 15.85 -14.88
C ASN A 76 11.02 16.25 -16.18
N GLU A 77 11.94 15.44 -16.71
CA GLU A 77 12.70 15.82 -17.90
C GLU A 77 13.34 14.63 -18.62
N VAL A 78 13.73 14.85 -19.87
CA VAL A 78 14.47 13.91 -20.70
C VAL A 78 15.89 14.43 -20.90
N LYS A 79 16.89 13.78 -20.29
CA LYS A 79 18.31 14.15 -20.37
C LYS A 79 19.05 13.28 -21.36
N ARG A 80 20.05 13.83 -22.07
CA ARG A 80 20.97 13.01 -22.87
C ARG A 80 22.02 12.39 -21.94
N VAL A 81 22.19 11.06 -21.98
CA VAL A 81 23.08 10.30 -21.07
C VAL A 81 24.56 10.49 -21.43
N ASN A 82 24.86 10.62 -22.73
CA ASN A 82 26.21 10.88 -23.22
C ASN A 82 26.25 12.24 -23.94
N PRO A 83 26.44 13.37 -23.24
CA PRO A 83 26.97 14.56 -23.89
C PRO A 83 28.37 14.20 -24.40
N SER A 84 28.63 14.35 -25.70
CA SER A 84 29.95 14.08 -26.27
C SER A 84 31.01 14.90 -25.56
N GLN A 85 31.96 14.25 -24.88
CA GLN A 85 33.20 14.87 -24.45
C GLN A 85 34.07 15.14 -25.69
N GLY A 86 34.43 16.41 -25.91
CA GLY A 86 35.38 16.84 -26.96
C GLY A 86 34.79 17.01 -28.38
N LEU A 87 35.41 17.93 -29.17
CA LEU A 87 35.32 18.33 -30.60
C LEU A 87 34.05 18.08 -31.46
N ALA A 88 33.20 17.11 -31.15
CA ALA A 88 31.89 16.85 -31.76
C ALA A 88 30.88 18.00 -31.57
N HIS A 89 31.10 18.89 -30.59
CA HIS A 89 30.31 20.12 -30.43
C HIS A 89 30.48 21.09 -31.61
N LEU A 90 31.67 21.13 -32.24
CA LEU A 90 31.92 21.98 -33.40
C LEU A 90 31.25 21.43 -34.66
N GLY A 91 31.28 20.11 -34.87
CA GLY A 91 30.62 19.48 -36.01
C GLY A 91 29.09 19.52 -35.94
N GLU A 92 28.51 19.31 -34.76
CA GLU A 92 27.04 19.34 -34.59
C GLU A 92 26.49 20.78 -34.58
N GLY A 93 27.25 21.75 -34.07
CA GLY A 93 26.95 23.18 -34.19
C GLY A 93 27.06 23.68 -35.63
N ALA A 94 28.15 23.35 -36.33
CA ALA A 94 28.37 23.73 -37.72
C ALA A 94 27.32 23.12 -38.67
N LYS A 95 26.93 21.85 -38.46
CA LYS A 95 25.93 21.17 -39.30
C LYS A 95 24.51 21.72 -39.10
N LYS A 96 24.18 22.21 -37.90
CA LYS A 96 22.90 22.90 -37.64
C LYS A 96 22.86 24.30 -38.27
N ILE A 97 23.97 25.03 -38.20
CA ILE A 97 24.12 26.34 -38.83
C ILE A 97 24.08 26.23 -40.37
N PHE A 98 24.76 25.24 -40.96
CA PHE A 98 24.75 25.01 -42.41
C PHE A 98 23.40 24.53 -42.96
N ASN A 99 22.60 23.81 -42.16
CA ASN A 99 21.29 23.30 -42.58
C ASN A 99 20.12 24.24 -42.21
N GLY A 100 20.38 25.44 -41.68
CA GLY A 100 19.33 26.38 -41.26
C GLY A 100 18.48 25.89 -40.08
N ASP A 101 18.94 24.88 -39.35
CA ASP A 101 18.22 24.34 -38.19
C ASP A 101 18.55 25.18 -36.95
N ALA A 102 17.51 25.83 -36.40
CA ALA A 102 17.66 26.68 -35.23
C ALA A 102 18.42 25.95 -34.08
N PRO A 103 19.35 26.64 -33.38
CA PRO A 103 20.16 26.07 -32.30
C PRO A 103 19.34 25.48 -31.14
N ASN A 104 18.02 25.75 -31.10
CA ASN A 104 17.08 25.35 -30.05
C ASN A 104 16.45 23.95 -30.21
N LYS A 105 16.72 23.19 -31.28
CA LYS A 105 16.18 21.82 -31.45
C LYS A 105 17.08 20.76 -30.81
N SER A 106 17.12 20.70 -29.48
CA SER A 106 17.62 19.50 -28.78
C SER A 106 16.49 18.49 -28.65
N TYR A 107 16.70 17.23 -29.05
CA TYR A 107 15.70 16.17 -28.84
C TYR A 107 15.33 16.06 -27.36
N ALA A 108 16.28 16.25 -26.45
CA ALA A 108 16.03 16.31 -25.01
C ALA A 108 14.96 17.36 -24.65
N THR A 109 15.11 18.60 -25.15
CA THR A 109 14.15 19.69 -24.90
C THR A 109 12.78 19.41 -25.52
N SER A 110 12.74 18.92 -26.76
CA SER A 110 11.47 18.58 -27.44
C SER A 110 10.73 17.43 -26.74
N LEU A 111 11.46 16.38 -26.35
CA LEU A 111 10.93 15.23 -25.63
C LEU A 111 10.48 15.62 -24.22
N THR A 112 11.20 16.52 -23.53
CA THR A 112 10.78 17.08 -22.23
C THR A 112 9.46 17.84 -22.35
N LYS A 113 9.31 18.71 -23.37
CA LYS A 113 8.02 19.39 -23.63
C LYS A 113 6.88 18.40 -23.87
N THR A 114 7.16 17.30 -24.56
CA THR A 114 6.17 16.24 -24.81
C THR A 114 5.80 15.50 -23.54
N LEU A 115 6.77 15.20 -22.69
CA LEU A 115 6.55 14.60 -21.38
C LEU A 115 5.63 15.48 -20.53
N HIS A 116 5.96 16.78 -20.39
CA HIS A 116 5.13 17.73 -19.65
C HIS A 116 3.72 17.87 -20.22
N SER A 117 3.60 17.99 -21.55
CA SER A 117 2.29 18.11 -22.21
C SER A 117 1.42 16.87 -21.95
N ALA A 118 2.00 15.67 -22.00
CA ALA A 118 1.29 14.43 -21.73
C ALA A 118 0.89 14.28 -20.24
N GLN A 119 1.76 14.73 -19.33
CA GLN A 119 1.47 14.76 -17.89
C GLN A 119 0.32 15.72 -17.58
N GLU A 120 0.33 16.91 -18.20
CA GLU A 120 -0.70 17.93 -18.02
C GLU A 120 -2.05 17.50 -18.64
N GLU A 121 -2.03 16.96 -19.85
CA GLU A 121 -3.23 16.41 -20.49
C GLU A 121 -3.87 15.32 -19.60
N ARG A 122 -3.05 14.43 -19.03
CA ARG A 122 -3.53 13.42 -18.08
C ARG A 122 -4.13 14.06 -16.84
N ARG A 123 -3.49 15.08 -16.26
CA ARG A 123 -3.98 15.79 -15.08
C ARG A 123 -5.36 16.38 -15.35
N LEU A 124 -5.51 17.11 -16.46
CA LEU A 124 -6.78 17.70 -16.88
C LEU A 124 -7.89 16.66 -17.09
N ARG A 125 -7.56 15.52 -17.71
CA ARG A 125 -8.52 14.41 -17.88
C ARG A 125 -8.98 13.83 -16.54
N ILE A 126 -8.06 13.64 -15.59
CA ILE A 126 -8.39 13.16 -14.24
C ILE A 126 -9.30 14.17 -13.53
N GLU A 127 -8.94 15.45 -13.54
CA GLU A 127 -9.76 16.48 -12.90
C GLU A 127 -11.15 16.57 -13.53
N SER A 128 -11.27 16.47 -14.85
CA SER A 128 -12.57 16.41 -15.53
C SER A 128 -13.42 15.21 -15.09
N LEU A 129 -12.82 14.03 -14.96
CA LEU A 129 -13.52 12.83 -14.46
C LEU A 129 -13.95 12.99 -13.00
N ILE A 130 -13.08 13.56 -12.16
CA ILE A 130 -13.41 13.86 -10.76
C ILE A 130 -14.62 14.80 -10.74
N GLN A 131 -14.55 15.96 -11.41
CA GLN A 131 -15.62 16.95 -11.43
C GLN A 131 -16.96 16.38 -11.93
N GLY A 132 -16.94 15.62 -13.03
CA GLY A 132 -18.16 14.97 -13.54
C GLY A 132 -18.72 13.90 -12.60
N THR A 133 -17.86 13.19 -11.85
CA THR A 133 -18.29 12.14 -10.92
C THR A 133 -18.87 12.74 -9.65
N ILE A 134 -18.24 13.77 -9.08
CA ILE A 134 -18.63 14.36 -7.80
C ILE A 134 -19.90 15.22 -7.89
N GLN A 135 -20.39 15.52 -9.10
CA GLN A 135 -21.67 16.18 -9.35
C GLN A 135 -22.85 15.19 -9.42
N SER A 136 -22.59 13.89 -9.39
CA SER A 136 -23.66 12.88 -9.41
C SER A 136 -24.51 12.88 -8.13
N SER A 137 -25.75 12.40 -8.24
CA SER A 137 -26.64 12.22 -7.08
C SER A 137 -26.03 11.28 -6.03
N ASP A 138 -25.38 10.21 -6.48
CA ASP A 138 -24.75 9.23 -5.59
C ASP A 138 -23.59 9.85 -4.80
N ALA A 139 -22.82 10.75 -5.43
CA ALA A 139 -21.78 11.51 -4.73
C ALA A 139 -22.37 12.39 -3.64
N ASN A 140 -23.47 13.11 -3.92
CA ASN A 140 -24.13 13.95 -2.92
C ASN A 140 -24.68 13.13 -1.74
N ALA A 141 -25.35 12.00 -2.01
CA ALA A 141 -25.82 11.11 -0.94
C ALA A 141 -24.65 10.53 -0.11
N LEU A 142 -23.53 10.17 -0.73
CA LEU A 142 -22.34 9.73 -0.01
C LEU A 142 -21.74 10.85 0.87
N ARG A 143 -21.79 12.10 0.44
CA ARG A 143 -21.30 13.25 1.22
C ARG A 143 -22.09 13.43 2.52
N GLU A 144 -23.39 13.22 2.48
CA GLU A 144 -24.26 13.27 3.67
C GLU A 144 -23.96 12.16 4.67
N LEU A 145 -23.55 10.99 4.17
CA LEU A 145 -23.17 9.85 5.01
C LEU A 145 -21.72 9.90 5.49
N THR A 146 -20.85 10.64 4.81
CA THR A 146 -19.41 10.74 5.08
C THR A 146 -18.96 12.22 5.13
N SER A 147 -18.31 12.73 4.08
CA SER A 147 -18.00 14.14 3.86
C SER A 147 -17.55 14.39 2.40
N SER A 148 -17.52 15.65 1.97
CA SER A 148 -16.99 16.05 0.66
C SER A 148 -15.55 15.59 0.42
N ASN A 149 -14.67 15.78 1.41
CA ASN A 149 -13.26 15.41 1.30
C ASN A 149 -13.08 13.89 1.10
N VAL A 150 -13.89 13.08 1.78
CA VAL A 150 -13.86 11.61 1.65
C VAL A 150 -14.31 11.16 0.26
N VAL A 151 -15.41 11.72 -0.25
CA VAL A 151 -15.92 11.35 -1.58
C VAL A 151 -14.93 11.76 -2.67
N ASP A 152 -14.39 12.97 -2.59
CA ASP A 152 -13.41 13.48 -3.55
C ASP A 152 -12.11 12.64 -3.53
N ALA A 153 -11.64 12.27 -2.33
CA ALA A 153 -10.49 11.38 -2.17
C ALA A 153 -10.77 9.97 -2.74
N SER A 154 -11.94 9.40 -2.45
CA SER A 154 -12.35 8.09 -2.96
C SER A 154 -12.39 8.06 -4.50
N VAL A 155 -12.99 9.07 -5.14
CA VAL A 155 -13.04 9.17 -6.61
C VAL A 155 -11.62 9.29 -7.17
N ARG A 156 -10.79 10.17 -6.60
CA ARG A 156 -9.41 10.37 -7.03
C ARG A 156 -8.59 9.09 -6.89
N ASN A 157 -8.65 8.42 -5.74
CA ASN A 157 -7.90 7.20 -5.45
C ASN A 157 -8.33 6.05 -6.37
N ASN A 158 -9.63 5.86 -6.61
CA ASN A 158 -10.13 4.87 -7.57
C ASN A 158 -9.63 5.10 -9.00
N LEU A 159 -9.38 6.36 -9.38
CA LEU A 159 -8.79 6.70 -10.66
C LEU A 159 -7.29 6.42 -10.70
N ILE A 160 -6.54 6.85 -9.68
CA ILE A 160 -5.07 6.91 -9.75
C ILE A 160 -4.32 5.75 -9.10
N LEU A 161 -4.95 5.00 -8.20
CA LEU A 161 -4.31 3.90 -7.46
C LEU A 161 -4.73 2.53 -7.98
N ASP A 162 -3.80 1.58 -8.00
CA ASP A 162 -4.07 0.18 -8.27
C ASP A 162 -4.61 -0.56 -7.02
N PHE A 163 -4.75 -1.88 -7.13
CA PHE A 163 -5.28 -2.71 -6.06
C PHE A 163 -4.37 -2.82 -4.83
N GLU A 164 -3.11 -2.40 -4.93
CA GLU A 164 -2.15 -2.34 -3.80
C GLU A 164 -2.12 -0.94 -3.16
N GLY A 165 -2.86 0.02 -3.71
CA GLY A 165 -2.76 1.43 -3.33
C GLY A 165 -1.55 2.14 -3.92
N LYS A 166 -0.89 1.56 -4.93
CA LYS A 166 0.23 2.19 -5.63
C LYS A 166 -0.27 2.97 -6.85
N PRO A 167 0.44 4.02 -7.29
CA PRO A 167 0.03 4.77 -8.47
C PRO A 167 -0.03 3.87 -9.71
N LYS A 168 -1.16 3.87 -10.43
CA LYS A 168 -1.30 3.13 -11.70
C LYS A 168 -0.22 3.55 -12.68
N SER A 169 0.46 2.56 -13.24
CA SER A 169 1.50 2.71 -14.26
C SER A 169 0.92 3.05 -15.64
N ARG A 170 -0.33 2.65 -15.90
CA ARG A 170 -1.10 2.99 -17.10
C ARG A 170 -2.53 3.32 -16.71
N ILE A 171 -3.04 4.41 -17.25
CA ILE A 171 -4.48 4.67 -17.26
C ILE A 171 -4.87 4.93 -18.69
N ASP A 172 -5.71 4.05 -19.23
CA ASP A 172 -6.29 4.24 -20.54
C ASP A 172 -7.57 5.06 -20.41
N PHE A 173 -7.49 6.33 -20.79
CA PHE A 173 -8.63 7.25 -20.87
C PHE A 173 -9.12 7.38 -22.32
N SER A 174 -9.05 6.31 -23.11
CA SER A 174 -9.46 6.30 -24.52
C SER A 174 -10.92 6.72 -24.72
N ASP A 175 -11.78 6.52 -23.72
CA ASP A 175 -13.18 6.92 -23.72
C ASP A 175 -13.55 7.62 -22.41
N HIS A 176 -13.62 8.95 -22.43
CA HIS A 176 -13.93 9.76 -21.26
C HIS A 176 -15.33 9.47 -20.69
N THR A 177 -16.33 9.31 -21.56
CA THR A 177 -17.72 9.08 -21.17
C THR A 177 -17.86 7.73 -20.47
N ARG A 178 -17.23 6.68 -21.00
CA ARG A 178 -17.22 5.37 -20.37
C ARG A 178 -16.53 5.41 -19.01
N GLU A 179 -15.40 6.09 -18.88
CA GLU A 179 -14.70 6.22 -17.60
C GLU A 179 -15.52 7.01 -16.57
N LEU A 180 -16.24 8.05 -16.99
CA LEU A 180 -17.16 8.79 -16.14
C LEU A 180 -18.29 7.89 -15.60
N ILE A 181 -18.97 7.14 -16.49
CA ILE A 181 -20.02 6.19 -16.12
C ILE A 181 -19.48 5.14 -15.15
N ASN A 182 -18.26 4.63 -15.40
CA ASN A 182 -17.61 3.67 -14.51
C ASN A 182 -17.33 4.25 -13.12
N CYS A 183 -16.91 5.51 -13.02
CA CYS A 183 -16.68 6.17 -11.74
C CYS A 183 -18.00 6.37 -10.97
N GLN A 184 -19.05 6.82 -11.65
CA GLN A 184 -20.38 6.98 -11.05
C GLN A 184 -20.95 5.64 -10.56
N ARG A 185 -20.84 4.56 -11.35
CA ARG A 185 -21.28 3.21 -10.95
C ARG A 185 -20.57 2.71 -9.68
N LYS A 186 -19.28 3.02 -9.52
CA LYS A 186 -18.52 2.68 -8.31
C LYS A 186 -19.07 3.41 -7.08
N LEU A 187 -19.36 4.71 -7.20
CA LEU A 187 -19.99 5.46 -6.11
C LEU A 187 -21.37 4.90 -5.75
N GLY A 188 -22.21 4.60 -6.74
CA GLY A 188 -23.51 3.98 -6.49
C GLY A 188 -23.42 2.62 -5.79
N SER A 189 -22.36 1.85 -6.06
CA SER A 189 -22.10 0.58 -5.38
C SER A 189 -21.66 0.78 -3.93
N ASP A 190 -20.76 1.74 -3.69
CA ASP A 190 -20.34 2.11 -2.34
C ASP A 190 -21.49 2.69 -1.51
N LEU A 191 -22.35 3.53 -2.10
CA LEU A 191 -23.53 4.10 -1.45
C LEU A 191 -24.47 3.02 -0.93
N LYS A 192 -24.85 2.06 -1.79
CA LYS A 192 -25.73 0.95 -1.42
C LYS A 192 -25.16 0.13 -0.27
N ARG A 193 -23.86 -0.17 -0.32
CA ARG A 193 -23.18 -0.93 0.72
C ARG A 193 -23.12 -0.14 2.02
N LEU A 194 -22.77 1.14 1.98
CA LEU A 194 -22.70 2.00 3.15
C LEU A 194 -24.08 2.13 3.82
N GLN A 195 -25.15 2.34 3.05
CA GLN A 195 -26.52 2.38 3.57
C GLN A 195 -26.91 1.06 4.24
N SER A 196 -26.61 -0.07 3.61
CA SER A 196 -26.87 -1.40 4.18
C SER A 196 -26.12 -1.62 5.50
N VAL A 197 -24.83 -1.26 5.55
CA VAL A 197 -24.02 -1.38 6.76
C VAL A 197 -24.51 -0.45 7.86
N ASN A 198 -24.83 0.81 7.55
CA ASN A 198 -25.38 1.77 8.52
C ASN A 198 -26.71 1.27 9.10
N HIS A 199 -27.59 0.72 8.27
CA HIS A 199 -28.84 0.12 8.74
C HIS A 199 -28.57 -1.04 9.70
N ARG A 200 -27.66 -1.93 9.33
CA ARG A 200 -27.27 -3.08 10.18
C ARG A 200 -26.68 -2.64 11.52
N MET A 201 -25.81 -1.64 11.51
CA MET A 201 -25.24 -1.07 12.74
C MET A 201 -26.32 -0.46 13.62
N SER A 202 -27.25 0.31 13.04
CA SER A 202 -28.37 0.88 13.77
C SER A 202 -29.24 -0.20 14.43
N VAL A 203 -29.50 -1.31 13.75
CA VAL A 203 -30.21 -2.47 14.33
C VAL A 203 -29.43 -3.05 15.50
N GLN A 204 -28.14 -3.35 15.34
CA GLN A 204 -27.31 -3.90 16.42
C GLN A 204 -27.24 -2.97 17.64
N LEU A 205 -27.12 -1.66 17.44
CA LEU A 205 -27.05 -0.66 18.51
C LEU A 205 -28.37 -0.46 19.27
N ASN A 206 -29.50 -0.83 18.67
CA ASN A 206 -30.82 -0.72 19.29
C ASN A 206 -31.33 -2.06 19.84
N GLN A 207 -30.90 -3.17 19.24
CA GLN A 207 -31.29 -4.54 19.59
C GLN A 207 -30.08 -5.48 19.45
N PRO A 208 -29.18 -5.50 20.45
CA PRO A 208 -28.01 -6.37 20.41
C PRO A 208 -28.40 -7.84 20.30
N MET A 209 -27.79 -8.55 19.35
CA MET A 209 -28.01 -10.00 19.21
C MET A 209 -27.32 -10.78 20.33
N VAL A 210 -27.98 -11.82 20.83
CA VAL A 210 -27.34 -12.82 21.71
C VAL A 210 -26.53 -13.78 20.84
N LEU A 211 -25.21 -13.81 21.05
CA LEU A 211 -24.29 -14.59 20.24
C LEU A 211 -23.76 -15.83 20.97
N PRO A 212 -23.66 -16.99 20.29
CA PRO A 212 -23.02 -18.19 20.83
C PRO A 212 -21.51 -17.98 20.98
N ARG A 213 -20.97 -18.52 22.08
CA ARG A 213 -19.58 -18.35 22.49
C ARG A 213 -18.97 -19.66 22.98
N ASP A 214 -17.68 -19.81 22.71
CA ASP A 214 -16.84 -20.89 23.23
C ASP A 214 -16.10 -20.36 24.46
N ASN A 215 -16.26 -21.03 25.61
CA ASN A 215 -15.60 -20.65 26.85
C ASN A 215 -14.25 -21.35 26.98
N PHE A 216 -13.22 -20.57 27.27
CA PHE A 216 -11.87 -21.06 27.53
C PHE A 216 -11.53 -20.91 29.01
N SER A 217 -10.95 -21.96 29.59
CA SER A 217 -10.59 -22.03 31.01
C SER A 217 -9.07 -21.89 31.26
N GLY A 218 -8.32 -21.45 30.26
CA GLY A 218 -6.87 -21.28 30.32
C GLY A 218 -6.47 -19.87 30.75
N GLU A 219 -5.31 -19.40 30.27
CA GLU A 219 -4.90 -18.01 30.50
C GLU A 219 -5.63 -17.11 29.50
N PRO A 220 -6.50 -16.17 29.94
CA PRO A 220 -7.42 -15.47 29.05
C PRO A 220 -6.75 -14.73 27.89
N THR A 221 -5.58 -14.11 28.13
CA THR A 221 -4.85 -13.38 27.09
C THR A 221 -4.27 -14.32 26.05
N ARG A 222 -3.69 -15.45 26.48
CA ARG A 222 -3.15 -16.50 25.62
C ARG A 222 -4.26 -17.16 24.81
N ASP A 223 -5.37 -17.53 25.45
CA ASP A 223 -6.51 -18.15 24.79
C ASP A 223 -7.10 -17.23 23.72
N ALA A 224 -7.23 -15.92 24.01
CA ALA A 224 -7.63 -14.93 23.03
C ALA A 224 -6.62 -14.81 21.87
N ALA A 225 -5.32 -14.80 22.17
CA ALA A 225 -4.28 -14.72 21.15
C ALA A 225 -4.24 -15.97 20.24
N ASP A 226 -4.45 -17.16 20.82
CA ASP A 226 -4.58 -18.41 20.08
C ASP A 226 -5.85 -18.41 19.20
N TRP A 227 -7.01 -18.00 19.73
CA TRP A 227 -8.25 -17.87 18.95
C TRP A 227 -8.10 -16.91 17.76
N ILE A 228 -7.53 -15.72 17.98
CA ILE A 228 -7.27 -14.73 16.92
C ILE A 228 -6.33 -15.33 15.85
N SER A 229 -5.31 -16.07 16.27
CA SER A 229 -4.27 -16.60 15.38
C SER A 229 -4.72 -17.83 14.58
N GLN A 230 -5.58 -18.68 15.16
CA GLN A 230 -6.11 -19.88 14.48
C GLN A 230 -7.00 -19.55 13.30
N LYS A 231 -7.70 -18.41 13.36
CA LYS A 231 -8.57 -17.94 12.28
C LYS A 231 -7.80 -17.25 11.14
N SER A 232 -6.47 -17.16 11.24
CA SER A 232 -5.63 -16.52 10.24
C SER A 232 -5.17 -17.49 9.16
N ARG A 233 -5.58 -17.23 7.90
CA ARG A 233 -5.16 -18.01 6.72
C ARG A 233 -3.67 -17.90 6.36
N SER A 234 -2.94 -16.98 7.00
CA SER A 234 -1.53 -16.69 6.70
C SER A 234 -0.52 -17.63 7.37
N ASN A 235 -0.96 -18.47 8.33
CA ASN A 235 -0.05 -19.29 9.13
C ASN A 235 0.10 -20.66 8.47
N LYS A 236 1.18 -20.87 7.72
CA LYS A 236 1.41 -22.12 6.97
C LYS A 236 2.21 -23.15 7.77
N THR A 237 2.94 -22.69 8.79
CA THR A 237 3.78 -23.51 9.67
C THR A 237 3.48 -23.26 11.14
N THR A 238 3.85 -24.23 12.00
CA THR A 238 3.76 -24.10 13.45
C THR A 238 4.56 -22.90 13.98
N ASN A 239 5.73 -22.63 13.41
CA ASN A 239 6.57 -21.50 13.84
C ASN A 239 5.95 -20.15 13.50
N GLU A 240 5.39 -19.99 12.29
CA GLU A 240 4.66 -18.78 11.90
C GLU A 240 3.43 -18.56 12.79
N PHE A 241 2.72 -19.65 13.11
CA PHE A 241 1.60 -19.60 14.04
C PHE A 241 2.04 -19.10 15.43
N GLN A 242 3.09 -19.68 16.03
CA GLN A 242 3.56 -19.26 17.35
C GLN A 242 4.10 -17.82 17.37
N LEU A 243 4.77 -17.39 16.30
CA LEU A 243 5.19 -15.99 16.14
C LEU A 243 3.98 -15.05 16.09
N GLN A 244 2.94 -15.45 15.36
CA GLN A 244 1.71 -14.66 15.27
C GLN A 244 0.98 -14.60 16.61
N VAL A 245 0.90 -15.71 17.35
CA VAL A 245 0.30 -15.70 18.70
C VAL A 245 1.08 -14.77 19.63
N SER A 246 2.41 -14.87 19.65
CA SER A 246 3.26 -14.01 20.48
C SER A 246 3.06 -12.52 20.17
N ARG A 247 2.92 -12.18 18.87
CA ARG A 247 2.60 -10.82 18.41
C ARG A 247 1.24 -10.35 18.92
N VAL A 248 0.20 -11.19 18.77
CA VAL A 248 -1.16 -10.84 19.22
C VAL A 248 -1.20 -10.70 20.73
N GLN A 249 -0.62 -11.63 21.48
CA GLN A 249 -0.55 -11.58 22.94
C GLN A 249 0.13 -10.29 23.42
N SER A 250 1.25 -9.90 22.78
CA SER A 250 1.94 -8.64 23.07
C SER A 250 1.05 -7.42 22.81
N ALA A 251 0.25 -7.43 21.73
CA ALA A 251 -0.68 -6.36 21.43
C ALA A 251 -1.84 -6.30 22.44
N LEU A 252 -2.40 -7.44 22.84
CA LEU A 252 -3.47 -7.51 23.85
C LEU A 252 -2.99 -6.92 25.18
N LEU A 253 -1.77 -7.27 25.62
CA LEU A 253 -1.19 -6.71 26.84
C LEU A 253 -0.89 -5.20 26.73
N LYS A 254 -0.39 -4.76 25.58
CA LYS A 254 -0.05 -3.35 25.33
C LYS A 254 -1.27 -2.43 25.34
N TYR A 255 -2.39 -2.88 24.77
CA TYR A 255 -3.58 -2.06 24.55
C TYR A 255 -4.75 -2.38 25.49
N LYS A 256 -4.51 -3.14 26.58
CA LYS A 256 -5.55 -3.59 27.51
C LYS A 256 -6.39 -2.46 28.13
N ASP A 257 -5.80 -1.28 28.31
CA ASP A 257 -6.47 -0.10 28.90
C ASP A 257 -6.65 1.03 27.86
N ALA A 258 -6.52 0.74 26.56
CA ALA A 258 -6.58 1.75 25.50
C ALA A 258 -8.03 2.15 25.15
N ASP A 259 -8.24 3.36 24.64
CA ASP A 259 -9.54 3.79 24.10
C ASP A 259 -9.82 3.05 22.78
N LEU A 260 -10.63 1.99 22.85
CA LEU A 260 -11.03 1.16 21.70
C LEU A 260 -12.02 1.85 20.74
N LEU A 261 -12.51 3.05 21.09
CA LEU A 261 -13.35 3.89 20.25
C LEU A 261 -12.58 5.07 19.66
N ASN A 262 -11.24 5.08 19.79
CA ASN A 262 -10.35 6.03 19.13
C ASN A 262 -9.77 5.41 17.85
N ILE A 263 -9.98 6.08 16.72
CA ILE A 263 -9.56 5.55 15.42
C ILE A 263 -8.05 5.38 15.28
N GLN A 264 -7.24 6.25 15.91
CA GLN A 264 -5.79 6.14 15.88
C GLN A 264 -5.33 4.94 16.71
N THR A 265 -5.92 4.72 17.89
CA THR A 265 -5.69 3.50 18.69
C THR A 265 -6.00 2.24 17.87
N ILE A 266 -7.11 2.22 17.13
CA ILE A 266 -7.48 1.07 16.30
C ILE A 266 -6.47 0.85 15.16
N CYS A 267 -5.95 1.92 14.55
CA CYS A 267 -4.86 1.83 13.58
C CYS A 267 -3.60 1.21 14.21
N ASP A 268 -3.20 1.68 15.39
CA ASP A 268 -2.02 1.20 16.09
C ASP A 268 -2.17 -0.27 16.56
N ILE A 269 -3.39 -0.68 16.91
CA ILE A 269 -3.73 -2.08 17.19
C ILE A 269 -3.62 -2.92 15.91
N ARG A 270 -4.23 -2.45 14.82
CA ARG A 270 -4.19 -3.13 13.52
C ARG A 270 -2.76 -3.37 13.08
N ASP A 271 -1.91 -2.36 13.14
CA ASP A 271 -0.50 -2.47 12.74
C ASP A 271 0.31 -3.38 13.69
N ALA A 272 -0.04 -3.42 14.98
CA ALA A 272 0.58 -4.32 15.94
C ALA A 272 0.23 -5.79 15.68
N VAL A 273 -1.00 -6.11 15.24
CA VAL A 273 -1.43 -7.50 15.05
C VAL A 273 -1.30 -7.98 13.61
N TYR A 274 -1.37 -7.09 12.63
CA TYR A 274 -1.28 -7.42 11.21
C TYR A 274 0.16 -7.28 10.71
N ALA A 275 0.74 -8.40 10.29
CA ALA A 275 1.98 -8.40 9.52
C ALA A 275 1.68 -9.02 8.15
N PRO A 276 2.04 -8.35 7.04
CA PRO A 276 1.97 -8.95 5.71
C PRO A 276 2.94 -10.13 5.62
N THR A 277 2.64 -11.08 4.73
CA THR A 277 3.54 -12.19 4.42
C THR A 277 4.86 -11.65 3.89
N GLN A 278 5.96 -12.38 4.10
CA GLN A 278 7.26 -11.99 3.54
C GLN A 278 7.16 -11.83 2.02
N GLY A 279 7.48 -10.63 1.51
CA GLY A 279 7.40 -10.29 0.09
C GLY A 279 6.11 -9.58 -0.33
N ASP A 280 5.06 -9.62 0.50
CA ASP A 280 3.82 -8.89 0.24
C ASP A 280 3.92 -7.45 0.74
N SER A 281 3.44 -6.49 -0.05
CA SER A 281 3.18 -5.14 0.43
C SER A 281 1.78 -5.09 1.04
N PRO A 282 1.59 -4.48 2.22
CA PRO A 282 0.25 -4.32 2.78
C PRO A 282 -0.59 -3.45 1.84
N ARG A 283 -1.82 -3.85 1.56
CA ARG A 283 -2.74 -2.99 0.80
C ARG A 283 -3.24 -1.91 1.73
N ASN A 284 -2.85 -0.67 1.42
CA ASN A 284 -3.33 0.50 2.16
C ASN A 284 -4.67 1.02 1.61
N PHE A 285 -5.05 0.58 0.41
CA PHE A 285 -6.26 1.00 -0.28
C PHE A 285 -6.98 -0.21 -0.88
N ARG A 286 -8.31 -0.22 -0.77
CA ARG A 286 -9.18 -1.12 -1.51
C ARG A 286 -10.09 -0.28 -2.41
N SER A 287 -10.04 -0.57 -3.71
CA SER A 287 -10.90 0.09 -4.70
C SER A 287 -12.37 -0.29 -4.51
N SER A 288 -13.26 0.65 -4.84
CA SER A 288 -14.71 0.46 -4.95
C SER A 288 -15.14 -0.54 -6.03
N ASN A 289 -14.19 -1.11 -6.78
CA ASN A 289 -14.41 -2.22 -7.70
C ASN A 289 -14.47 -3.60 -7.02
N ASP A 290 -14.18 -3.68 -5.71
CA ASP A 290 -14.32 -4.93 -4.98
C ASP A 290 -15.77 -5.44 -5.08
N PRO A 291 -16.00 -6.72 -5.41
CA PRO A 291 -17.35 -7.26 -5.59
C PRO A 291 -18.10 -7.42 -4.26
N VAL A 292 -17.38 -7.58 -3.15
CA VAL A 292 -17.96 -7.87 -1.83
C VAL A 292 -18.05 -6.59 -1.00
N PHE A 293 -16.95 -5.84 -0.90
CA PHE A 293 -16.83 -4.74 0.04
C PHE A 293 -16.87 -3.37 -0.66
N MET A 294 -17.28 -2.33 0.09
CA MET A 294 -17.15 -0.95 -0.38
C MET A 294 -15.68 -0.53 -0.44
N GLY A 295 -15.36 0.55 -1.16
CA GLY A 295 -14.01 1.13 -1.16
C GLY A 295 -13.53 1.50 0.25
N SER A 296 -12.23 1.33 0.53
CA SER A 296 -11.69 1.54 1.89
C SER A 296 -11.85 2.97 2.40
N ASP A 297 -11.82 3.98 1.52
CA ASP A 297 -11.98 5.38 1.90
C ASP A 297 -13.41 5.63 2.44
N ILE A 298 -14.43 5.13 1.75
CA ILE A 298 -15.84 5.22 2.18
C ILE A 298 -16.08 4.36 3.42
N GLY A 299 -15.56 3.12 3.41
CA GLY A 299 -15.68 2.20 4.55
C GLY A 299 -15.06 2.77 5.82
N ARG A 300 -13.89 3.41 5.73
CA ARG A 300 -13.25 4.05 6.87
C ARG A 300 -14.05 5.22 7.41
N ALA A 301 -14.55 6.11 6.56
CA ALA A 301 -15.37 7.23 7.02
C ALA A 301 -16.67 6.76 7.68
N GLY A 302 -17.32 5.74 7.13
CA GLY A 302 -18.50 5.11 7.75
C GLY A 302 -18.16 4.49 9.12
N PHE A 303 -17.02 3.80 9.22
CA PHE A 303 -16.55 3.23 10.47
C PHE A 303 -16.25 4.29 11.53
N GLU A 304 -15.56 5.37 11.18
CA GLU A 304 -15.26 6.49 12.10
C GLU A 304 -16.56 7.11 12.65
N LYS A 305 -17.57 7.32 11.80
CA LYS A 305 -18.89 7.77 12.24
C LYS A 305 -19.55 6.77 13.19
N ALA A 306 -19.51 5.47 12.87
CA ALA A 306 -20.06 4.43 13.73
C ALA A 306 -19.38 4.37 15.11
N LEU A 307 -18.07 4.66 15.22
CA LEU A 307 -17.39 4.75 16.52
C LEU A 307 -17.97 5.84 17.41
N HIS A 308 -18.39 6.98 16.83
CA HIS A 308 -19.09 8.03 17.58
C HIS A 308 -20.46 7.55 18.07
N GLU A 309 -21.23 6.88 17.21
CA GLU A 309 -22.54 6.33 17.58
C GLU A 309 -22.44 5.26 18.67
N ILE A 310 -21.41 4.40 18.61
CA ILE A 310 -21.10 3.40 19.65
C ILE A 310 -20.74 4.09 20.97
N ARG A 311 -19.94 5.16 20.91
CA ARG A 311 -19.55 5.96 22.08
C ARG A 311 -20.77 6.58 22.76
N ASP A 312 -21.67 7.15 21.97
CA ASP A 312 -22.90 7.79 22.47
C ASP A 312 -23.85 6.79 23.14
N LYS A 313 -23.86 5.53 22.69
CA LYS A 313 -24.60 4.44 23.34
C LYS A 313 -24.01 3.98 24.67
N GLY A 314 -22.74 4.29 24.95
CA GLY A 314 -22.09 3.95 26.22
C GLY A 314 -21.93 2.44 26.45
N LEU A 315 -21.79 1.65 25.37
CA LEU A 315 -21.66 0.19 25.45
C LEU A 315 -20.38 -0.21 26.19
N THR A 316 -20.44 -1.32 26.94
CA THR A 316 -19.28 -1.89 27.66
C THR A 316 -19.28 -3.42 27.58
N GLY A 317 -18.15 -4.04 27.91
CA GLY A 317 -18.02 -5.50 28.00
C GLY A 317 -18.41 -6.24 26.71
N PRO A 318 -19.15 -7.37 26.80
CA PRO A 318 -19.52 -8.18 25.64
C PRO A 318 -20.29 -7.42 24.55
N GLU A 319 -21.16 -6.47 24.90
CA GLU A 319 -21.93 -5.70 23.93
C GLU A 319 -21.04 -4.78 23.09
N LEU A 320 -20.05 -4.14 23.74
CA LEU A 320 -19.03 -3.34 23.05
C LEU A 320 -18.17 -4.24 22.15
N ALA A 321 -17.78 -5.42 22.64
CA ALA A 321 -16.97 -6.37 21.90
C ALA A 321 -17.67 -6.84 20.61
N ASP A 322 -18.94 -7.27 20.71
CA ASP A 322 -19.76 -7.71 19.58
C ASP A 322 -19.94 -6.59 18.56
N THR A 323 -20.20 -5.37 19.04
CA THR A 323 -20.45 -4.21 18.19
C THR A 323 -19.18 -3.75 17.46
N LEU A 324 -18.02 -3.76 18.13
CA LEU A 324 -16.73 -3.45 17.50
C LEU A 324 -16.35 -4.49 16.46
N PHE A 325 -16.59 -5.78 16.75
CA PHE A 325 -16.38 -6.85 15.78
C PHE A 325 -17.25 -6.61 14.53
N LEU A 326 -18.55 -6.40 14.72
CA LEU A 326 -19.49 -6.15 13.64
C LEU A 326 -19.10 -4.93 12.81
N ALA A 327 -18.72 -3.83 13.45
CA ALA A 327 -18.37 -2.59 12.79
C ALA A 327 -17.16 -2.77 11.86
N VAL A 328 -16.06 -3.36 12.36
CA VAL A 328 -14.87 -3.57 11.53
C VAL A 328 -15.16 -4.52 10.36
N ILE A 329 -15.91 -5.60 10.59
CA ILE A 329 -16.23 -6.59 9.56
C ILE A 329 -17.32 -6.09 8.59
N SER A 330 -18.15 -5.13 8.95
CA SER A 330 -19.18 -4.62 8.03
C SER A 330 -18.64 -3.47 7.18
N TYR A 331 -17.95 -2.51 7.79
CA TYR A 331 -17.38 -1.36 7.07
C TYR A 331 -16.09 -1.69 6.32
N HIS A 332 -15.32 -2.69 6.76
CA HIS A 332 -14.01 -3.04 6.20
C HIS A 332 -13.08 -1.80 6.04
N PRO A 333 -12.79 -1.05 7.11
CA PRO A 333 -12.11 0.25 7.02
C PRO A 333 -10.67 0.18 6.53
N PHE A 334 -10.03 -1.00 6.55
CA PHE A 334 -8.64 -1.18 6.12
C PHE A 334 -8.55 -1.93 4.80
N GLY A 335 -7.49 -1.68 4.01
CA GLY A 335 -7.22 -2.47 2.80
C GLY A 335 -6.92 -3.94 3.13
N ASP A 336 -6.19 -4.18 4.23
CA ASP A 336 -5.94 -5.51 4.80
C ASP A 336 -6.01 -5.52 6.33
N GLY A 337 -6.28 -6.71 6.88
CA GLY A 337 -6.20 -6.96 8.33
C GLY A 337 -7.51 -6.76 9.10
N ASN A 338 -8.63 -6.46 8.43
CA ASN A 338 -9.93 -6.23 9.08
C ASN A 338 -10.33 -7.39 10.01
N GLY A 339 -10.25 -8.64 9.54
CA GLY A 339 -10.63 -9.80 10.35
C GLY A 339 -9.80 -9.99 11.62
N ARG A 340 -8.49 -9.71 11.56
CA ARG A 340 -7.60 -9.82 12.74
C ARG A 340 -7.82 -8.65 13.68
N THR A 341 -8.03 -7.45 13.14
CA THR A 341 -8.34 -6.24 13.90
C THR A 341 -9.65 -6.40 14.66
N ALA A 342 -10.72 -6.85 13.99
CA ALA A 342 -12.03 -7.09 14.58
C ALA A 342 -11.97 -8.04 15.79
N ARG A 343 -11.29 -9.19 15.64
CA ARG A 343 -11.12 -10.16 16.74
C ARG A 343 -10.25 -9.61 17.87
N THR A 344 -9.26 -8.78 17.56
CA THR A 344 -8.41 -8.13 18.58
C THR A 344 -9.20 -7.10 19.38
N LEU A 345 -10.01 -6.27 18.71
CA LEU A 345 -10.91 -5.32 19.40
C LEU A 345 -11.96 -6.06 20.25
N TYR A 346 -12.54 -7.13 19.72
CA TYR A 346 -13.43 -8.01 20.48
C TYR A 346 -12.76 -8.50 21.76
N ALA A 347 -11.56 -9.07 21.64
CA ALA A 347 -10.82 -9.59 22.79
C ALA A 347 -10.48 -8.50 23.80
N LEU A 348 -10.00 -7.34 23.36
CA LEU A 348 -9.68 -6.20 24.24
C LEU A 348 -10.93 -5.69 24.99
N ALA A 349 -12.08 -5.64 24.33
CA ALA A 349 -13.34 -5.23 24.97
C ALA A 349 -13.93 -6.32 25.89
N SER A 350 -13.62 -7.60 25.63
CA SER A 350 -14.10 -8.76 26.39
C SER A 350 -13.16 -9.16 27.54
N LEU A 351 -11.95 -8.60 27.60
CA LEU A 351 -10.94 -8.88 28.62
C LEU A 351 -10.68 -7.68 29.55
N PRO A 352 -11.69 -7.00 30.13
CA PRO A 352 -11.41 -5.98 31.14
C PRO A 352 -10.75 -6.60 32.39
N ASN A 353 -9.99 -5.78 33.11
CA ASN A 353 -9.14 -6.21 34.23
C ASN A 353 -9.87 -7.10 35.25
N GLY A 354 -9.40 -8.35 35.42
CA GLY A 354 -9.89 -9.29 36.46
C GLY A 354 -10.72 -10.47 35.95
N GLU A 355 -11.04 -10.52 34.65
CA GLU A 355 -11.66 -11.69 34.00
C GLU A 355 -10.79 -12.94 34.17
N LYS A 356 -11.40 -14.05 34.60
CA LYS A 356 -10.71 -15.33 34.82
C LYS A 356 -10.70 -16.23 33.58
N ASN A 357 -11.63 -15.99 32.65
CA ASN A 357 -11.87 -16.83 31.48
C ASN A 357 -12.05 -15.93 30.25
N PHE A 358 -11.74 -16.47 29.07
CA PHE A 358 -12.05 -15.80 27.80
C PHE A 358 -13.22 -16.50 27.11
N ALA A 359 -14.23 -15.72 26.70
CA ALA A 359 -15.37 -16.21 25.93
C ALA A 359 -15.27 -15.72 24.48
N ALA A 360 -14.80 -16.59 23.59
CA ALA A 360 -14.64 -16.27 22.17
C ALA A 360 -15.98 -16.40 21.44
N LEU A 361 -16.19 -15.61 20.37
CA LEU A 361 -17.29 -15.91 19.44
C LEU A 361 -17.06 -17.30 18.83
N SER A 362 -18.11 -18.13 18.87
CA SER A 362 -18.11 -19.39 18.12
C SER A 362 -18.13 -19.09 16.61
N LYS A 363 -17.93 -20.10 15.78
CA LYS A 363 -18.03 -19.95 14.32
C LYS A 363 -19.42 -19.42 13.92
N GLU A 364 -20.47 -19.92 14.57
CA GLU A 364 -21.85 -19.52 14.38
C GLU A 364 -22.06 -18.07 14.82
N GLY A 365 -21.45 -17.66 15.94
CA GLY A 365 -21.51 -16.29 16.44
C GLY A 365 -20.86 -15.29 15.48
N GLU A 366 -19.68 -15.62 14.96
CA GLU A 366 -19.05 -14.81 13.91
C GLU A 366 -19.91 -14.74 12.65
N ASN A 367 -20.54 -15.85 12.24
CA ASN A 367 -21.41 -15.88 11.05
C ASN A 367 -22.69 -15.06 11.23
N LEU A 368 -23.25 -14.97 12.44
CA LEU A 368 -24.39 -14.08 12.72
C LEU A 368 -24.00 -12.61 12.62
N LEU A 369 -22.79 -12.25 13.08
CA LEU A 369 -22.21 -10.92 12.90
C LEU A 369 -21.65 -10.70 11.50
N ASN A 370 -21.50 -11.74 10.69
CA ASN A 370 -21.00 -11.62 9.33
C ASN A 370 -21.57 -12.70 8.40
N PRO A 371 -22.85 -12.62 8.01
CA PRO A 371 -23.45 -13.56 7.09
C PRO A 371 -22.83 -13.31 5.72
N HIS A 372 -21.91 -14.18 5.34
CA HIS A 372 -21.28 -14.24 4.03
C HIS A 372 -21.43 -15.64 3.45
#